data_AF-X1TT07-F1
#
_entry.id   AF-X1TT07-F1
#
_cell.length_a   1.000
_cell.length_b   1.000
_cell.length_c   1.000
_cell.angle_alpha   90.00
_cell.angle_beta   90.00
_cell.angle_gamma   90.00
#
_symmetry.space_group_name_H-M   'P 1'
#
loop_
_entity.id
_entity.type
_entity.pdbx_description
1 polymer ?
#
loop_
_entity_poly.entity_id
_entity_poly.type
_entity_poly.pdbx_seq_one_letter_code
_entity_poly.pdbx_strand_id
1 'polypeptide(L)' 'GVGKELVAHTIHRLSRRHKKPFVTVDCGVLVETLFESEMFGHVKGSFTGATETTQGKFELANGGTIFLDDVWGVGIIRV' A
#
# COMPACT_ATOMS: atom_id res chain seq x y z
N GLY A 1 6.53 4.25 -15.09
CA GLY A 1 7.13 5.04 -16.19
C GLY A 1 6.16 5.94 -16.95
N VAL A 2 5.00 5.44 -17.40
CA VAL A 2 4.05 6.17 -18.26
C VAL A 2 3.17 7.23 -17.55
N GLY A 3 3.54 7.64 -16.33
CA GLY A 3 2.80 8.67 -15.58
C GLY A 3 1.50 8.21 -14.88
N LYS A 4 1.34 6.90 -14.60
CA LYS A 4 0.18 6.39 -13.83
C LYS A 4 0.00 7.09 -12.48
N GLU A 5 1.11 7.38 -11.80
CA GLU A 5 1.12 8.08 -10.51
C GLU A 5 0.52 9.49 -10.62
N LEU A 6 0.80 10.22 -11.71
CA LEU A 6 0.20 11.53 -11.97
C LEU A 6 -1.32 11.45 -12.14
N VAL A 7 -1.80 10.40 -12.83
CA VAL A 7 -3.23 10.13 -12.98
C VAL A 7 -3.85 9.80 -11.61
N ALA A 8 -3.22 8.93 -10.82
CA ALA A 8 -3.69 8.56 -9.48
C ALA A 8 -3.77 9.78 -8.54
N HIS A 9 -2.74 10.63 -8.53
CA HIS A 9 -2.76 11.90 -7.79
C HIS A 9 -3.87 12.83 -8.25
N THR A 10 -4.11 12.91 -9.56
CA THR A 10 -5.17 13.75 -10.12
C THR A 10 -6.55 13.24 -9.67
N ILE A 11 -6.78 11.94 -9.73
CA ILE A 11 -8.01 11.30 -9.25
C ILE A 11 -8.21 11.59 -7.77
N HIS A 12 -7.18 11.41 -6.94
CA HIS A 12 -7.24 11.70 -5.51
C HIS A 12 -7.60 13.17 -5.25
N ARG A 13 -6.91 14.10 -5.94
CA ARG A 13 -7.12 15.55 -5.81
C ARG A 13 -8.53 16.01 -6.21
N LEU A 14 -9.14 15.35 -7.20
CA LEU A 14 -10.49 15.65 -7.65
C LEU A 14 -11.57 14.93 -6.82
N SER A 15 -11.18 14.01 -5.94
CA SER A 15 -12.12 13.24 -5.14
C SER A 15 -12.64 14.02 -3.92
N ARG A 16 -13.71 13.50 -3.31
CA ARG A 16 -14.19 13.96 -1.99
C ARG A 16 -13.16 13.77 -0.87
N ARG A 17 -12.12 12.96 -1.10
CA ARG A 17 -11.06 12.59 -0.15
C ARG A 17 -9.76 13.37 -0.37
N HIS A 18 -9.75 14.43 -1.18
CA HIS A 18 -8.53 15.19 -1.54
C HIS A 18 -7.75 15.83 -0.36
N LYS A 19 -8.35 15.97 0.82
CA LYS A 19 -7.68 16.43 2.06
C LYS A 19 -7.24 15.28 2.97
N LYS A 20 -7.45 14.04 2.54
CA LYS A 20 -7.13 12.82 3.30
C LYS A 20 -5.83 12.21 2.74
N PRO A 21 -5.22 11.24 3.42
CA PRO A 21 -3.97 10.66 2.98
C PRO A 21 -4.03 10.07 1.56
N PHE A 22 -2.91 10.16 0.84
CA PHE A 22 -2.68 9.45 -0.41
C PHE A 22 -1.40 8.63 -0.25
N VAL A 23 -1.52 7.30 -0.28
CA VAL A 23 -0.42 6.37 -0.09
C VAL A 23 -0.17 5.62 -1.39
N THR A 24 1.08 5.60 -1.85
CA THR A 24 1.50 4.82 -3.02
C THR A 24 2.25 3.57 -2.57
N VAL A 25 2.01 2.47 -3.27
CA VAL A 25 2.68 1.19 -3.06
C VAL A 25 3.10 0.66 -4.43
N ASP A 26 4.39 0.45 -4.61
CA ASP A 26 4.93 -0.25 -5.77
C ASP A 26 4.97 -1.74 -5.46
N CYS A 27 4.02 -2.48 -6.04
CA CYS A 27 3.89 -3.91 -5.85
C CYS A 27 4.90 -4.73 -6.68
N GLY A 28 5.55 -4.12 -7.67
CA GLY A 28 6.57 -4.79 -8.48
C GLY A 28 7.91 -4.93 -7.77
N VAL A 29 8.17 -4.10 -6.75
CA VAL A 29 9.41 -4.11 -5.94
C VAL A 29 9.26 -4.94 -4.65
N LEU A 30 8.03 -5.21 -4.22
CA LEU A 30 7.77 -5.94 -2.98
C LEU A 30 7.93 -7.45 -3.17
N VAL A 31 8.73 -8.06 -2.29
CA VAL A 31 8.80 -9.53 -2.18
C VAL A 31 7.49 -10.03 -1.58
N GLU A 32 6.91 -11.09 -2.16
CA GLU A 32 5.61 -11.64 -1.76
C GLU A 32 5.52 -11.94 -0.25
N THR A 33 6.61 -12.42 0.36
CA THR A 33 6.68 -12.72 1.80
C THR A 33 6.62 -11.50 2.71
N LEU A 34 6.93 -10.31 2.20
CA LEU A 34 6.89 -9.05 2.96
C LEU A 34 5.63 -8.24 2.65
N PHE A 35 4.91 -8.59 1.58
CA PHE A 35 3.75 -7.84 1.13
C PHE A 35 2.68 -7.70 2.22
N GLU A 36 2.30 -8.80 2.87
CA GLU A 36 1.29 -8.77 3.93
C GLU A 36 1.72 -7.87 5.10
N SER A 37 2.97 -7.99 5.54
CA SER A 37 3.51 -7.21 6.65
C SER A 37 3.57 -5.71 6.35
N GLU A 38 3.90 -5.32 5.12
CA GLU A 38 3.88 -3.91 4.71
C GLU A 38 2.44 -3.37 4.60
N MET A 39 1.55 -4.14 3.99
CA MET A 39 0.18 -3.68 3.71
C MET A 39 -0.68 -3.61 4.97
N PHE A 40 -0.56 -4.60 5.85
CA PHE A 40 -1.39 -4.75 7.05
C PHE A 40 -0.66 -4.39 8.34
N GLY A 41 0.66 -4.27 8.30
CA GLY A 41 1.47 -4.06 9.48
C GLY A 41 1.70 -5.36 10.24
N HIS A 42 2.39 -5.26 11.36
CA HIS A 42 2.62 -6.37 12.27
C HIS A 42 2.83 -5.87 13.69
N VAL A 43 2.56 -6.72 14.66
CA VAL A 43 2.85 -6.46 16.07
C VAL A 43 4.24 -7.01 16.40
N LYS A 44 4.99 -6.30 17.25
CA LYS A 44 6.26 -6.79 17.79
C LYS A 44 6.14 -8.23 18.28
N GLY A 45 7.03 -9.10 17.80
CA GLY A 45 7.08 -10.51 18.17
C GLY A 45 6.12 -11.44 17.41
N SER A 46 5.39 -10.96 16.38
CA SER A 46 4.51 -11.82 15.57
C SER A 46 5.27 -12.84 14.70
N PHE A 47 6.54 -12.57 14.37
CA PHE A 47 7.43 -13.51 13.66
C PHE A 47 8.91 -13.26 14.03
N THR A 48 9.79 -14.19 13.66
CA THR A 48 11.25 -14.07 13.85
C THR A 48 11.78 -12.88 13.06
N GLY A 49 12.13 -11.79 13.76
CA GLY A 49 12.58 -10.53 13.15
C GLY A 49 11.62 -9.36 13.34
N ALA A 50 10.41 -9.56 13.89
CA ALA A 50 9.48 -8.49 14.25
C ALA A 50 9.95 -7.74 15.52
N THR A 51 10.96 -6.88 15.39
CA THR A 51 11.57 -6.13 16.49
C THR A 51 10.69 -5.01 17.02
N GLU A 52 9.75 -4.53 16.20
CA GLU A 52 8.86 -3.41 16.48
C GLU A 52 7.44 -3.67 15.96
N THR A 53 6.50 -2.83 16.37
CA THR A 53 5.13 -2.84 15.86
C THR A 53 5.04 -1.79 14.75
N THR A 54 4.56 -2.20 13.58
CA THR A 54 4.48 -1.35 12.39
C THR A 54 3.03 -1.25 11.93
N GLN A 55 2.59 -0.03 11.62
CA GLN A 55 1.28 0.22 11.00
C GLN A 55 1.32 -0.11 9.51
N GLY A 56 0.26 -0.76 9.01
CA GLY A 56 0.15 -1.13 7.61
C GLY A 56 -0.15 0.05 6.69
N LYS A 57 0.18 -0.07 5.40
CA LYS A 57 -0.17 0.95 4.38
C LYS A 57 -1.68 1.21 4.32
N PHE A 58 -2.53 0.21 4.56
CA PHE A 58 -3.98 0.41 4.61
C PHE A 58 -4.40 1.32 5.76
N GLU A 59 -3.76 1.17 6.92
CA GLU A 59 -4.02 2.01 8.08
C GLU A 59 -3.54 3.44 7.84
N LEU A 60 -2.35 3.61 7.25
CA LEU A 60 -1.83 4.92 6.85
C LEU A 60 -2.72 5.62 5.81
N ALA A 61 -3.38 4.86 4.93
CA ALA A 61 -4.29 5.38 3.91
C ALA A 61 -5.74 5.57 4.41
N ASN A 62 -6.02 5.32 5.70
CA ASN A 62 -7.38 5.29 6.22
C ASN A 62 -8.14 6.61 5.97
N GLY A 63 -9.37 6.47 5.47
CA GLY A 63 -10.22 7.59 5.03
C GLY A 63 -9.72 8.32 3.77
N GLY A 64 -8.56 7.95 3.24
CA GLY A 64 -7.90 8.54 2.09
C GLY A 64 -7.93 7.64 0.85
N THR A 65 -6.79 7.50 0.18
CA THR A 65 -6.64 6.72 -1.04
C THR A 65 -5.32 5.97 -1.00
N ILE A 66 -5.36 4.71 -1.43
CA ILE A 66 -4.16 3.90 -1.66
C ILE A 66 -4.06 3.61 -3.16
N PHE A 67 -2.88 3.82 -3.74
CA PHE A 67 -2.58 3.50 -5.13
C PHE A 67 -1.58 2.34 -5.17
N LEU A 68 -1.97 1.25 -5.82
CA LEU A 68 -1.15 0.06 -5.99
C LEU A 68 -0.65 0.03 -7.44
N ASP A 69 0.63 0.33 -7.67
CA ASP A 69 1.24 0.17 -8.99
C ASP A 69 1.72 -1.27 -9.16
N ASP A 70 1.56 -1.81 -10.36
CA ASP A 70 1.95 -3.18 -10.72
C ASP A 70 1.42 -4.29 -9.78
N VAL A 71 0.17 -4.13 -9.33
CA VAL A 71 -0.54 -5.08 -8.45
C VAL A 71 -0.60 -6.53 -8.99
N TRP A 72 -0.44 -6.71 -10.30
CA TRP A 72 -0.40 -8.02 -10.95
C TRP A 72 0.81 -8.88 -10.53
N GLY A 73 1.87 -8.26 -9.99
CA GLY A 73 3.05 -8.97 -9.49
C GLY A 73 2.84 -9.66 -8.14
N VAL A 74 1.77 -9.33 -7.41
CA VAL A 74 1.45 -9.91 -6.11
C VAL A 74 0.34 -10.95 -6.28
N GLY A 75 0.49 -12.13 -5.69
CA GLY A 75 -0.46 -13.26 -5.76
C GLY A 75 -1.84 -13.02 -5.11
N ILE A 76 -2.33 -11.77 -5.04
CA ILE A 76 -3.61 -11.39 -4.43
C ILE A 76 -4.80 -11.86 -5.28
N ILE A 77 -4.61 -12.10 -6.58
CA ILE A 77 -5.67 -12.55 -7.49
C ILE A 77 -5.37 -13.97 -7.97
N ARG A 78 -5.63 -14.96 -7.10
CA ARG A 78 -5.97 -16.33 -7.52
C ARG A 78 -7.48 -16.48 -7.33
N VAL A 79 -8.23 -16.20 -8.39
CA VAL A 79 -9.66 -16.56 -8.50
C VAL A 79 -9.76 -17.95 -9.08
#